data_AF-W3WJ04-F1
#
_entry.id   AF-W3WJ04-F1
#
_cell.length_a   1.000
_cell.length_b   1.000
_cell.length_c   1.000
_cell.angle_alpha   90.00
_cell.angle_beta   90.00
_cell.angle_gamma   90.00
#
_symmetry.space_group_name_H-M   'P 1'
#
loop_
_entity.id
_entity.type
_entity.pdbx_description
1 polymer ?
#
loop_
_entity_poly.entity_id
_entity_poly.type
_entity_poly.pdbx_seq_one_letter_code
_entity_poly.pdbx_strand_id
1 'polypeptide(L)'
;MGVSFRSLLLASGPLALVAAECTEISQRRAWHTFSNDEKLEYLNAELCIMNTPAKLGLPGCNTLFDELQANHQIQAATVHGVGAFLPYHRLLMHTHEYYLKTECNYTGAQPYWDEPKEAGNFTQSVIFDPVYGFGGDGREEDGCITDGPFANYTNSLGPGYAIHDHCIDLDACYEHDDFLTAWPCIEGRPHGGGHGGVGREMSNPISSPGDPIFFLHHTWLDKIWWDWQAINLTARLTDISGANRQDPNVGFPETPGSDWQNGTCSGFPCTTIPNVTDTQPGDRGNTTTLTHVLSTLGLLPNITIADVMDIQGGYLCYEYVEAE
;
A
#
# COMPACT_ATOMS: atom_id res chain seq x y z
N MET A 1 -6.45 -2.09 70.54
CA MET A 1 -6.20 -2.82 69.29
C MET A 1 -6.82 -2.02 68.15
N GLY A 2 -6.01 -1.23 67.44
CA GLY A 2 -6.46 -0.43 66.30
C GLY A 2 -5.89 -1.04 65.02
N VAL A 3 -6.76 -1.44 64.09
CA VAL A 3 -6.36 -2.00 62.80
C VAL A 3 -6.14 -0.84 61.83
N SER A 4 -4.91 -0.68 61.36
CA SER A 4 -4.53 0.29 60.33
C SER A 4 -4.87 -0.30 58.95
N PHE A 5 -5.84 0.28 58.26
CA PHE A 5 -6.06 0.03 56.83
C PHE A 5 -5.04 0.85 56.03
N ARG A 6 -4.04 0.18 55.46
CA ARG A 6 -3.21 0.75 54.40
C ARG A 6 -3.94 0.53 53.07
N SER A 7 -4.45 1.61 52.49
CA SER A 7 -4.90 1.62 51.09
C SER A 7 -3.70 1.31 50.18
N LEU A 8 -3.73 0.17 49.48
CA LEU A 8 -2.85 -0.04 48.34
C LEU A 8 -3.34 0.83 47.19
N LEU A 9 -2.57 1.86 46.82
CA LEU A 9 -2.66 2.44 45.49
C LEU A 9 -2.04 1.45 44.51
N LEU A 10 -2.87 0.81 43.69
CA LEU A 10 -2.42 0.14 42.47
C LEU A 10 -2.01 1.24 41.50
N ALA A 11 -0.71 1.36 41.24
CA ALA A 11 -0.20 2.17 40.14
C ALA A 11 -0.62 1.49 38.83
N SER A 12 -1.59 2.09 38.12
CA SER A 12 -1.92 1.73 36.75
C SER A 12 -0.81 2.25 35.84
N GLY A 13 0.23 1.42 35.63
CA GLY A 13 1.14 1.61 34.51
C GLY A 13 0.40 1.34 33.18
N PRO A 14 0.83 1.96 32.07
CA PRO A 14 0.29 1.61 30.76
C PRO A 14 0.54 0.11 30.52
N LEU A 15 -0.53 -0.64 30.25
CA LEU A 15 -0.38 -2.00 29.71
C LEU A 15 0.31 -1.86 28.35
N ALA A 16 1.55 -2.33 28.26
CA ALA A 16 2.13 -2.66 26.98
C ALA A 16 1.23 -3.74 26.37
N LEU A 17 0.59 -3.43 25.24
CA LEU A 17 -0.11 -4.42 24.46
C LEU A 17 0.97 -5.38 23.94
N VAL A 18 1.11 -6.54 24.56
CA VAL A 18 1.94 -7.61 24.00
C VAL A 18 1.26 -7.98 22.69
N ALA A 19 1.92 -7.75 21.56
CA ALA A 19 1.42 -8.18 20.27
C ALA A 19 1.06 -9.67 20.37
N ALA A 20 -0.17 -10.03 20.00
CA ALA A 20 -0.61 -11.41 20.05
C ALA A 20 0.30 -12.26 19.15
N GLU A 21 0.63 -13.48 19.58
CA GLU A 21 1.47 -14.37 18.76
C GLU A 21 0.77 -14.67 17.43
N CYS A 22 1.53 -14.65 16.33
CA CYS A 22 1.03 -15.00 15.00
C CYS A 22 0.76 -16.52 14.94
N THR A 23 -0.51 -16.91 15.11
CA THR A 23 -0.93 -18.33 15.17
C THR A 23 -1.63 -18.82 13.91
N GLU A 24 -2.26 -17.93 13.14
CA GLU A 24 -3.01 -18.25 11.92
C GLU A 24 -2.40 -17.50 10.73
N ILE A 25 -1.39 -18.11 10.11
CA ILE A 25 -0.64 -17.50 9.01
C ILE A 25 -1.51 -17.51 7.74
N SER A 26 -1.87 -16.31 7.27
CA SER A 26 -2.55 -16.14 5.98
C SER A 26 -1.56 -16.34 4.81
N GLN A 27 -1.98 -17.01 3.75
CA GLN A 27 -1.11 -17.31 2.60
C GLN A 27 -1.37 -16.36 1.42
N ARG A 28 -0.50 -15.37 1.22
CA ARG A 28 -0.54 -14.49 0.04
C ARG A 28 0.07 -15.22 -1.15
N ARG A 29 -0.69 -15.40 -2.23
CA ARG A 29 -0.28 -16.16 -3.42
C ARG A 29 -0.45 -15.33 -4.69
N ALA A 30 0.25 -15.70 -5.75
CA ALA A 30 0.16 -15.01 -7.03
C ALA A 30 -1.22 -15.18 -7.65
N TRP A 31 -1.78 -14.12 -8.24
CA TRP A 31 -3.09 -14.13 -8.88
C TRP A 31 -3.28 -15.27 -9.89
N HIS A 32 -2.24 -15.57 -10.66
CA HIS A 32 -2.29 -16.62 -11.68
C HIS A 32 -2.40 -18.04 -11.11
N THR A 33 -2.09 -18.24 -9.82
CA THR A 33 -2.22 -19.54 -9.13
C THR A 33 -3.60 -19.78 -8.52
N PHE A 34 -4.44 -18.75 -8.44
CA PHE A 34 -5.79 -18.88 -7.92
C PHE A 34 -6.67 -19.69 -8.89
N SER A 35 -7.51 -20.56 -8.34
CA SER A 35 -8.65 -21.11 -9.06
C SER A 35 -9.65 -20.02 -9.41
N ASN A 36 -10.51 -20.29 -10.40
CA ASN A 36 -11.54 -19.34 -10.82
C ASN A 36 -12.51 -18.98 -9.67
N ASP A 37 -12.81 -19.92 -8.77
CA ASP A 37 -13.68 -19.65 -7.62
C ASP A 37 -13.01 -18.69 -6.64
N GLU A 38 -11.71 -18.87 -6.36
CA GLU A 38 -10.94 -17.96 -5.49
C GLU A 38 -10.81 -16.56 -6.13
N LYS A 39 -10.62 -16.48 -7.45
CA LYS A 39 -10.61 -15.19 -8.17
C LYS A 39 -11.95 -14.47 -8.06
N LEU A 40 -13.05 -15.18 -8.29
CA LEU A 40 -14.39 -14.62 -8.13
C LEU A 40 -14.68 -14.22 -6.69
N GLU A 41 -14.23 -14.98 -5.70
CA GLU A 41 -14.38 -14.63 -4.28
C GLU A 41 -13.70 -13.29 -3.97
N TYR A 42 -12.45 -13.10 -4.41
CA TYR A 42 -11.73 -11.84 -4.27
C TYR A 42 -12.44 -10.68 -4.98
N LEU A 43 -12.79 -10.85 -6.26
CA LEU A 43 -13.46 -9.81 -7.05
C LEU A 43 -14.83 -9.42 -6.46
N ASN A 44 -15.58 -10.38 -5.92
CA ASN A 44 -16.84 -10.09 -5.25
C ASN A 44 -16.64 -9.31 -3.93
N ALA A 45 -15.57 -9.61 -3.18
CA ALA A 45 -15.24 -8.87 -1.97
C ALA A 45 -14.79 -7.43 -2.28
N GLU A 46 -14.01 -7.25 -3.35
CA GLU A 46 -13.60 -5.95 -3.89
C GLU A 46 -14.83 -5.09 -4.27
N LEU A 47 -15.71 -5.66 -5.10
CA LEU A 47 -16.98 -5.04 -5.46
C LEU A 47 -17.85 -4.71 -4.24
N CYS A 48 -17.81 -5.55 -3.21
CA CYS A 48 -18.54 -5.31 -1.98
C CYS A 48 -17.99 -4.09 -1.23
N ILE A 49 -16.67 -3.94 -1.03
CA ILE A 49 -16.13 -2.73 -0.36
C ILE A 49 -16.35 -1.45 -1.18
N MET A 50 -16.45 -1.56 -2.50
CA MET A 50 -16.86 -0.47 -3.41
C MET A 50 -18.34 -0.09 -3.32
N ASN A 51 -19.16 -0.89 -2.63
CA ASN A 51 -20.56 -0.58 -2.36
C ASN A 51 -20.86 -0.40 -0.86
N THR A 52 -19.90 -0.73 0.00
CA THR A 52 -20.00 -0.53 1.45
C THR A 52 -19.88 0.95 1.77
N PRO A 53 -20.82 1.55 2.51
CA PRO A 53 -20.74 2.98 2.85
C PRO A 53 -19.45 3.36 3.58
N ALA A 54 -18.93 4.54 3.26
CA ALA A 54 -17.80 5.18 3.95
C ALA A 54 -18.00 5.19 5.48
N LYS A 55 -16.93 4.93 6.24
CA LYS A 55 -16.94 4.82 7.70
C LYS A 55 -16.44 6.07 8.41
N LEU A 56 -15.45 6.75 7.82
CA LEU A 56 -14.83 7.95 8.39
C LEU A 56 -15.53 9.25 7.96
N GLY A 57 -16.28 9.20 6.86
CA GLY A 57 -16.98 10.36 6.30
C GLY A 57 -15.99 11.39 5.73
N LEU A 58 -14.88 10.91 5.16
CA LEU A 58 -13.89 11.76 4.51
C LEU A 58 -14.52 12.53 3.33
N PRO A 59 -14.16 13.81 3.09
CA PRO A 59 -14.67 14.59 1.97
C PRO A 59 -14.59 13.86 0.62
N GLY A 60 -15.71 13.81 -0.10
CA GLY A 60 -15.78 13.14 -1.41
C GLY A 60 -15.87 11.61 -1.37
N CYS A 61 -15.70 10.98 -0.20
CA CYS A 61 -15.80 9.53 -0.05
C CYS A 61 -17.25 9.12 0.23
N ASN A 62 -17.78 8.24 -0.61
CA ASN A 62 -19.10 7.62 -0.43
C ASN A 62 -18.97 6.17 0.04
N THR A 63 -17.87 5.51 -0.30
CA THR A 63 -17.64 4.09 -0.07
C THR A 63 -16.40 3.85 0.78
N LEU A 64 -16.27 2.64 1.32
CA LEU A 64 -15.07 2.20 2.03
C LEU A 64 -13.84 2.15 1.11
N PHE A 65 -14.05 1.77 -0.16
CA PHE A 65 -13.01 1.82 -1.18
C PHE A 65 -12.52 3.26 -1.42
N ASP A 66 -13.43 4.24 -1.48
CA ASP A 66 -13.06 5.66 -1.59
C ASP A 66 -12.19 6.11 -0.41
N GLU A 67 -12.43 5.61 0.80
CA GLU A 67 -11.64 5.97 1.98
C GLU A 67 -10.24 5.33 1.98
N LEU A 68 -10.09 4.15 1.38
CA LEU A 68 -8.78 3.53 1.13
C LEU A 68 -7.97 4.35 0.11
N GLN A 69 -8.62 4.84 -0.95
CA GLN A 69 -8.01 5.73 -1.93
C GLN A 69 -7.68 7.10 -1.32
N ALA A 70 -8.61 7.70 -0.57
CA ALA A 70 -8.41 9.00 0.08
C ALA A 70 -7.28 8.95 1.11
N ASN A 71 -7.15 7.82 1.85
CA ASN A 71 -6.05 7.61 2.77
C ASN A 71 -4.67 7.76 2.11
N HIS A 72 -4.51 7.23 0.89
CA HIS A 72 -3.31 7.38 0.09
C HIS A 72 -3.19 8.78 -0.50
N GLN A 73 -4.26 9.31 -1.11
CA GLN A 73 -4.28 10.64 -1.72
C GLN A 73 -3.88 11.75 -0.72
N ILE A 74 -4.39 11.69 0.51
CA ILE A 74 -4.11 12.67 1.57
C ILE A 74 -2.63 12.61 2.01
N GLN A 75 -2.03 11.41 1.97
CA GLN A 75 -0.70 11.16 2.52
C GLN A 75 0.38 11.01 1.44
N ALA A 76 0.06 11.13 0.16
CA ALA A 76 0.94 10.84 -0.97
C ALA A 76 2.34 11.48 -0.85
N ALA A 77 2.42 12.73 -0.38
CA ALA A 77 3.69 13.48 -0.24
C ALA A 77 4.58 13.02 0.94
N THR A 78 4.02 12.25 1.88
CA THR A 78 4.71 11.72 3.05
C THR A 78 4.87 10.20 3.00
N VAL A 79 4.46 9.56 1.91
CA VAL A 79 4.53 8.11 1.73
C VAL A 79 5.21 7.69 0.41
N HIS A 80 5.67 8.63 -0.42
CA HIS A 80 6.53 8.36 -1.58
C HIS A 80 7.80 9.21 -1.57
N GLY A 81 8.90 8.68 -2.11
CA GLY A 81 10.22 9.28 -2.08
C GLY A 81 10.74 9.48 -0.67
N VAL A 82 10.32 8.62 0.26
CA VAL A 82 10.54 8.71 1.71
C VAL A 82 10.86 7.35 2.30
N GLY A 83 11.43 7.35 3.51
CA GLY A 83 11.71 6.10 4.23
C GLY A 83 10.46 5.30 4.58
N ALA A 84 9.32 5.97 4.75
CA ALA A 84 8.06 5.34 5.11
C ALA A 84 7.35 4.62 3.94
N PHE A 85 7.87 4.70 2.70
CA PHE A 85 7.20 4.17 1.51
C PHE A 85 6.81 2.69 1.64
N LEU A 86 7.78 1.79 1.87
CA LEU A 86 7.51 0.35 1.94
C LEU A 86 6.63 -0.03 3.17
N PRO A 87 6.92 0.46 4.41
CA PRO A 87 6.07 0.17 5.56
C PRO A 87 4.63 0.69 5.45
N TYR A 88 4.44 1.88 4.89
CA TYR A 88 3.10 2.45 4.69
C TYR A 88 2.27 1.60 3.73
N HIS A 89 2.85 1.22 2.59
CA HIS A 89 2.14 0.41 1.61
C HIS A 89 1.85 -1.01 2.11
N ARG A 90 2.76 -1.63 2.89
CA ARG A 90 2.49 -2.88 3.61
C ARG A 90 1.27 -2.75 4.54
N LEU A 91 1.19 -1.67 5.32
CA LEU A 91 0.03 -1.39 6.18
C LEU A 91 -1.25 -1.17 5.36
N LEU A 92 -1.16 -0.48 4.22
CA LEU A 92 -2.30 -0.28 3.34
C LEU A 92 -2.83 -1.60 2.79
N MET A 93 -1.95 -2.52 2.36
CA MET A 93 -2.36 -3.86 1.90
C MET A 93 -3.02 -4.66 3.02
N HIS A 94 -2.49 -4.57 4.25
CA HIS A 94 -3.10 -5.19 5.42
C HIS A 94 -4.48 -4.59 5.73
N THR A 95 -4.63 -3.26 5.62
CA THR A 95 -5.89 -2.54 5.86
C THR A 95 -6.95 -2.94 4.84
N HIS A 96 -6.54 -3.07 3.57
CA HIS A 96 -7.39 -3.57 2.50
C HIS A 96 -7.89 -4.99 2.78
N GLU A 97 -6.96 -5.91 3.05
CA GLU A 97 -7.26 -7.30 3.40
C GLU A 97 -8.21 -7.40 4.60
N TYR A 98 -7.97 -6.60 5.65
CA TYR A 98 -8.82 -6.54 6.83
C TYR A 98 -10.28 -6.23 6.46
N TYR A 99 -10.52 -5.25 5.60
CA TYR A 99 -11.88 -4.88 5.21
C TYR A 99 -12.55 -5.84 4.23
N LEU A 100 -11.80 -6.42 3.29
CA LEU A 100 -12.31 -7.53 2.47
C LEU A 100 -12.84 -8.66 3.37
N LYS A 101 -12.07 -9.02 4.42
CA LYS A 101 -12.44 -10.08 5.37
C LYS A 101 -13.61 -9.68 6.26
N THR A 102 -13.55 -8.51 6.88
CA THR A 102 -14.47 -8.13 7.96
C THR A 102 -15.79 -7.53 7.48
N GLU A 103 -15.81 -6.86 6.32
CA GLU A 103 -17.02 -6.23 5.78
C GLU A 103 -17.64 -7.06 4.65
N CYS A 104 -16.83 -7.86 3.95
CA CYS A 104 -17.24 -8.55 2.73
C CYS A 104 -17.07 -10.08 2.77
N ASN A 105 -16.77 -10.64 3.95
CA ASN A 105 -16.64 -12.08 4.19
C ASN A 105 -15.63 -12.78 3.27
N TYR A 106 -14.62 -12.07 2.77
CA TYR A 106 -13.53 -12.70 2.05
C TYR A 106 -12.81 -13.68 2.98
N THR A 107 -12.57 -14.91 2.53
CA THR A 107 -11.91 -15.94 3.35
C THR A 107 -10.47 -16.19 2.94
N GLY A 108 -10.07 -15.75 1.74
CA GLY A 108 -8.69 -15.81 1.26
C GLY A 108 -7.77 -14.78 1.92
N ALA A 109 -6.53 -14.68 1.42
CA ALA A 109 -5.57 -13.65 1.79
C ALA A 109 -5.35 -12.67 0.63
N GLN A 110 -4.67 -11.55 0.90
CA GLN A 110 -4.33 -10.57 -0.13
C GLN A 110 -3.52 -11.23 -1.27
N PRO A 111 -4.00 -11.21 -2.53
CA PRO A 111 -3.24 -11.71 -3.68
C PRO A 111 -2.15 -10.73 -4.11
N TYR A 112 -1.13 -11.23 -4.79
CA TYR A 112 -0.13 -10.40 -5.48
C TYR A 112 -0.11 -10.66 -6.98
N TRP A 113 0.36 -9.66 -7.73
CA TRP A 113 0.61 -9.78 -9.16
C TRP A 113 2.08 -10.08 -9.43
N ASP A 114 2.38 -11.28 -9.94
CA ASP A 114 3.74 -11.66 -10.36
C ASP A 114 4.10 -11.00 -11.70
N GLU A 115 4.39 -9.69 -11.66
CA GLU A 115 4.64 -8.84 -12.82
C GLU A 115 5.77 -9.33 -13.74
N PRO A 116 6.92 -9.83 -13.24
CA PRO A 116 8.00 -10.31 -14.10
C PRO A 116 7.60 -11.49 -14.97
N LYS A 117 6.73 -12.38 -14.48
CA LYS A 117 6.23 -13.54 -15.24
C LYS A 117 5.47 -13.09 -16.49
N GLU A 118 4.93 -11.88 -16.47
CA GLU A 118 4.08 -11.32 -17.53
C GLU A 118 4.76 -10.14 -18.25
N ALA A 119 6.01 -9.82 -17.90
CA ALA A 119 6.82 -8.81 -18.57
C ALA A 119 6.99 -9.14 -20.06
N GLY A 120 6.62 -8.19 -20.91
CA GLY A 120 6.62 -8.38 -22.37
C GLY A 120 5.39 -9.09 -22.94
N ASN A 121 4.42 -9.50 -22.10
CA ASN A 121 3.14 -10.08 -22.52
C ASN A 121 1.94 -9.53 -21.71
N PHE A 122 2.01 -8.27 -21.32
CA PHE A 122 1.04 -7.61 -20.44
C PHE A 122 -0.41 -7.75 -20.92
N THR A 123 -0.69 -7.54 -22.21
CA THR A 123 -2.05 -7.59 -22.77
C THR A 123 -2.72 -8.97 -22.74
N GLN A 124 -1.96 -10.04 -22.49
CA GLN A 124 -2.47 -11.40 -22.33
C GLN A 124 -2.40 -11.90 -20.88
N SER A 125 -2.05 -11.02 -19.93
CA SER A 125 -2.04 -11.37 -18.52
C SER A 125 -3.43 -11.80 -18.05
N VAL A 126 -3.45 -12.83 -17.20
CA VAL A 126 -4.68 -13.30 -16.55
C VAL A 126 -5.24 -12.32 -15.54
N ILE A 127 -4.46 -11.28 -15.17
CA ILE A 127 -4.96 -10.17 -14.36
C ILE A 127 -5.96 -9.32 -15.15
N PHE A 128 -5.88 -9.30 -16.47
CA PHE A 128 -6.78 -8.53 -17.34
C PHE A 128 -7.91 -9.39 -17.94
N ASP A 129 -8.12 -10.61 -17.46
CA ASP A 129 -9.25 -11.45 -17.87
C ASP A 129 -10.59 -10.75 -17.54
N PRO A 130 -11.57 -10.72 -18.46
CA PRO A 130 -12.82 -9.97 -18.26
C PRO A 130 -13.79 -10.60 -17.25
N VAL A 131 -13.57 -11.86 -16.86
CA VAL A 131 -14.44 -12.60 -15.92
C VAL A 131 -13.69 -12.91 -14.63
N TYR A 132 -12.46 -13.38 -14.75
CA TYR A 132 -11.60 -13.84 -13.66
C TYR A 132 -10.41 -12.91 -13.42
N GLY A 133 -10.50 -11.67 -13.90
CA GLY A 133 -9.53 -10.62 -13.70
C GLY A 133 -10.23 -9.28 -13.58
N PHE A 134 -9.49 -8.22 -13.82
CA PHE A 134 -9.90 -6.83 -13.63
C PHE A 134 -10.35 -6.16 -14.94
N GLY A 135 -10.40 -6.90 -16.06
CA GLY A 135 -10.77 -6.42 -17.39
C GLY A 135 -9.58 -6.05 -18.29
N GLY A 136 -9.80 -6.05 -19.61
CA GLY A 136 -8.78 -5.90 -20.67
C GLY A 136 -8.66 -4.51 -21.31
N ASP A 137 -8.09 -4.47 -22.53
CA ASP A 137 -7.83 -3.23 -23.27
C ASP A 137 -9.11 -2.46 -23.62
N GLY A 138 -9.10 -1.14 -23.38
CA GLY A 138 -10.21 -0.22 -23.67
C GLY A 138 -10.47 0.00 -25.18
N ARG A 139 -11.62 0.60 -25.50
CA ARG A 139 -12.04 0.86 -26.89
C ARG A 139 -11.28 2.05 -27.52
N GLU A 140 -10.86 1.93 -28.79
CA GLU A 140 -9.97 2.88 -29.50
C GLU A 140 -10.51 4.32 -29.67
N GLU A 141 -11.81 4.55 -29.53
CA GLU A 141 -12.46 5.83 -29.89
C GLU A 141 -12.52 6.84 -28.72
N ASP A 142 -12.53 6.32 -27.49
CA ASP A 142 -12.68 7.09 -26.24
C ASP A 142 -11.94 6.47 -25.03
N GLY A 143 -11.39 5.26 -25.15
CA GLY A 143 -10.56 4.61 -24.15
C GLY A 143 -11.31 4.02 -22.95
N CYS A 144 -12.63 3.82 -23.02
CA CYS A 144 -13.39 3.18 -21.94
C CYS A 144 -13.17 1.66 -21.91
N ILE A 145 -13.05 1.08 -20.71
CA ILE A 145 -13.14 -0.38 -20.48
C ILE A 145 -14.61 -0.76 -20.68
N THR A 146 -14.93 -1.65 -21.62
CA THR A 146 -16.34 -1.93 -22.01
C THR A 146 -17.01 -3.09 -21.27
N ASP A 147 -16.27 -3.83 -20.44
CA ASP A 147 -16.78 -4.88 -19.56
C ASP A 147 -15.94 -5.00 -18.27
N GLY A 148 -16.44 -5.76 -17.28
CA GLY A 148 -15.79 -5.89 -15.97
C GLY A 148 -16.06 -4.75 -14.98
N PRO A 149 -15.67 -4.93 -13.71
CA PRO A 149 -16.05 -4.05 -12.59
C PRO A 149 -15.43 -2.63 -12.59
N PHE A 150 -14.46 -2.34 -13.47
CA PHE A 150 -13.70 -1.06 -13.50
C PHE A 150 -13.94 -0.23 -14.76
N ALA A 151 -15.09 -0.40 -15.41
CA ALA A 151 -15.49 0.14 -16.71
C ALA A 151 -15.32 1.67 -16.96
N ASN A 152 -14.92 2.48 -15.97
CA ASN A 152 -15.04 3.95 -15.98
C ASN A 152 -13.74 4.76 -15.77
N TYR A 153 -12.55 4.23 -16.08
CA TYR A 153 -11.27 4.89 -15.75
C TYR A 153 -10.32 5.14 -16.99
N THR A 154 -9.58 6.28 -17.07
CA THR A 154 -8.73 6.69 -18.24
C THR A 154 -7.29 7.21 -18.00
N ASN A 155 -6.27 6.74 -18.79
CA ASN A 155 -5.01 7.47 -19.15
C ASN A 155 -4.22 6.76 -20.30
N SER A 156 -3.50 7.55 -21.07
CA SER A 156 -2.69 7.15 -22.23
C SER A 156 -1.29 7.71 -21.99
N LEU A 157 -0.26 6.87 -21.89
CA LEU A 157 1.20 7.15 -21.95
C LEU A 157 1.99 6.41 -20.85
N GLY A 158 3.04 5.70 -21.25
CA GLY A 158 4.08 5.19 -20.35
C GLY A 158 4.86 3.99 -20.93
N PRO A 159 6.07 3.70 -20.42
CA PRO A 159 6.83 4.46 -19.42
C PRO A 159 7.67 5.61 -20.05
N GLY A 160 7.52 6.83 -19.52
CA GLY A 160 8.23 8.01 -20.03
C GLY A 160 7.93 8.33 -21.51
N TYR A 161 8.95 8.78 -22.27
CA TYR A 161 8.83 9.15 -23.69
C TYR A 161 9.39 8.11 -24.69
N ALA A 162 9.71 6.88 -24.27
CA ALA A 162 10.44 5.91 -25.11
C ALA A 162 9.58 4.71 -25.54
N ILE A 163 9.79 4.24 -26.78
CA ILE A 163 9.22 3.00 -27.35
C ILE A 163 10.36 2.01 -27.56
N HIS A 164 10.62 1.12 -26.59
CA HIS A 164 11.49 -0.05 -26.72
C HIS A 164 11.14 -1.13 -25.70
N ASP A 165 11.14 -2.39 -26.13
CA ASP A 165 10.93 -3.57 -25.28
C ASP A 165 12.07 -3.72 -24.28
N HIS A 166 11.74 -3.86 -23.00
CA HIS A 166 12.68 -4.22 -21.94
C HIS A 166 11.93 -5.00 -20.85
N CYS A 167 12.60 -5.97 -20.23
CA CYS A 167 12.07 -6.64 -19.04
C CYS A 167 12.26 -5.74 -17.81
N ILE A 168 11.38 -5.87 -16.81
CA ILE A 168 11.64 -5.38 -15.45
C ILE A 168 12.75 -6.28 -14.88
N ASP A 169 13.92 -5.71 -14.59
CA ASP A 169 15.04 -6.41 -13.96
C ASP A 169 14.95 -6.20 -12.44
N LEU A 170 14.42 -7.19 -11.73
CA LEU A 170 14.28 -7.18 -10.27
C LEU A 170 15.57 -7.56 -9.53
N ASP A 171 16.45 -8.31 -10.20
CA ASP A 171 17.63 -8.90 -9.57
C ASP A 171 18.55 -7.81 -9.00
N ALA A 172 18.59 -6.65 -9.66
CA ALA A 172 19.37 -5.50 -9.23
C ALA A 172 18.97 -4.93 -7.85
N CYS A 173 17.68 -4.99 -7.45
CA CYS A 173 17.25 -4.39 -6.19
C CYS A 173 17.58 -5.27 -4.97
N TYR A 174 17.66 -6.59 -5.14
CA TYR A 174 18.00 -7.52 -4.06
C TYR A 174 19.47 -7.40 -3.61
N GLU A 175 20.35 -6.92 -4.49
CA GLU A 175 21.79 -6.79 -4.27
C GLU A 175 22.16 -5.63 -3.34
N HIS A 176 21.23 -4.71 -3.04
CA HIS A 176 21.49 -3.61 -2.12
C HIS A 176 21.61 -4.08 -0.67
N ASP A 177 22.67 -3.66 0.02
CA ASP A 177 23.00 -4.12 1.38
C ASP A 177 22.16 -3.46 2.48
N ASP A 178 21.67 -2.25 2.22
CA ASP A 178 20.99 -1.38 3.18
C ASP A 178 19.67 -0.82 2.62
N PHE A 179 18.77 -0.45 3.54
CA PHE A 179 17.46 0.10 3.21
C PHE A 179 17.59 1.38 2.37
N LEU A 180 18.58 2.26 2.70
CA LEU A 180 18.83 3.55 2.04
C LEU A 180 19.03 3.44 0.53
N THR A 181 19.55 2.32 0.07
CA THR A 181 19.79 2.04 -1.35
C THR A 181 18.79 1.06 -1.95
N ALA A 182 18.21 0.17 -1.15
CA ALA A 182 17.20 -0.80 -1.59
C ALA A 182 15.83 -0.15 -1.90
N TRP A 183 15.29 0.69 -1.00
CA TRP A 183 13.95 1.26 -1.22
C TRP A 183 13.85 2.10 -2.49
N PRO A 184 14.82 2.98 -2.83
CA PRO A 184 14.69 3.81 -4.02
C PRO A 184 14.72 2.97 -5.31
N CYS A 185 15.41 1.83 -5.28
CA CYS A 185 15.42 0.87 -6.38
C CYS A 185 14.02 0.26 -6.57
N ILE A 186 13.43 -0.26 -5.49
CA ILE A 186 12.08 -0.87 -5.48
C ILE A 186 11.01 0.15 -5.89
N GLU A 187 11.05 1.35 -5.32
CA GLU A 187 10.12 2.44 -5.64
C GLU A 187 10.26 2.96 -7.08
N GLY A 188 11.48 2.91 -7.64
CA GLY A 188 11.77 3.40 -8.98
C GLY A 188 11.29 2.48 -10.09
N ARG A 189 11.73 1.21 -10.08
CA ARG A 189 11.68 0.33 -11.28
C ARG A 189 11.41 -1.15 -10.99
N PRO A 190 10.66 -1.48 -9.95
CA PRO A 190 9.40 -2.19 -10.24
C PRO A 190 8.15 -1.36 -10.00
N HIS A 191 8.08 -0.55 -8.94
CA HIS A 191 6.87 0.21 -8.60
C HIS A 191 6.42 1.17 -9.72
N GLY A 192 7.32 2.03 -10.20
CA GLY A 192 7.01 2.90 -11.34
C GLY A 192 6.74 2.14 -12.65
N GLY A 193 7.29 0.93 -12.78
CA GLY A 193 7.09 0.05 -13.93
C GLY A 193 5.68 -0.55 -13.97
N GLY A 194 5.21 -1.14 -12.86
CA GLY A 194 3.87 -1.72 -12.74
C GLY A 194 2.78 -0.67 -12.94
N HIS A 195 2.89 0.47 -12.27
CA HIS A 195 1.99 1.62 -12.46
C HIS A 195 1.93 2.11 -13.91
N GLY A 196 3.10 2.24 -14.55
CA GLY A 196 3.20 2.68 -15.95
C GLY A 196 2.74 1.63 -16.95
N GLY A 197 2.88 0.35 -16.62
CA GLY A 197 2.49 -0.79 -17.48
C GLY A 197 0.98 -0.97 -17.58
N VAL A 198 0.24 -0.75 -16.50
CA VAL A 198 -1.24 -0.70 -16.53
C VAL A 198 -1.72 0.61 -17.17
N GLY A 199 -0.97 1.70 -16.97
CA GLY A 199 -1.37 3.02 -17.46
C GLY A 199 -2.44 3.63 -16.55
N ARG A 200 -3.26 4.51 -17.11
CA ARG A 200 -4.55 4.85 -16.48
C ARG A 200 -4.41 5.36 -15.03
N GLU A 201 -5.12 4.77 -14.06
CA GLU A 201 -5.24 5.28 -12.67
C GLU A 201 -4.02 4.87 -11.92
N MET A 202 -3.58 3.65 -12.21
CA MET A 202 -2.30 3.13 -11.80
C MET A 202 -1.17 4.12 -12.14
N SER A 203 -1.20 4.80 -13.29
CA SER A 203 -0.20 5.84 -13.59
C SER A 203 -0.35 7.16 -12.83
N ASN A 204 -1.45 7.40 -12.11
CA ASN A 204 -1.63 8.58 -11.27
C ASN A 204 -1.02 8.33 -9.89
N PRO A 205 0.13 8.93 -9.56
CA PRO A 205 0.83 8.61 -8.31
C PRO A 205 0.10 9.01 -7.03
N ILE A 206 -0.95 9.82 -7.12
CA ILE A 206 -1.72 10.31 -5.97
C ILE A 206 -2.97 9.45 -5.78
N SER A 207 -3.70 9.20 -6.87
CA SER A 207 -5.00 8.53 -6.84
C SER A 207 -4.96 7.06 -7.28
N SER A 208 -3.80 6.49 -7.61
CA SER A 208 -3.66 5.13 -8.13
C SER A 208 -4.38 4.01 -7.39
N PRO A 209 -4.61 4.06 -6.06
CA PRO A 209 -5.46 3.05 -5.41
C PRO A 209 -6.93 3.04 -5.87
N GLY A 210 -7.36 4.02 -6.67
CA GLY A 210 -8.66 4.03 -7.33
C GLY A 210 -8.82 2.91 -8.35
N ASP A 211 -7.72 2.32 -8.82
CA ASP A 211 -7.70 1.07 -9.57
C ASP A 211 -7.32 -0.08 -8.62
N PRO A 212 -8.16 -1.11 -8.49
CA PRO A 212 -7.94 -2.22 -7.55
C PRO A 212 -6.70 -3.06 -7.86
N ILE A 213 -6.15 -2.99 -9.09
CA ILE A 213 -4.90 -3.67 -9.44
C ILE A 213 -3.76 -3.11 -8.59
N PHE A 214 -3.90 -1.88 -8.09
CA PHE A 214 -3.00 -1.27 -7.09
C PHE A 214 -2.71 -2.22 -5.94
N PHE A 215 -3.73 -2.87 -5.39
CA PHE A 215 -3.56 -3.72 -4.22
C PHE A 215 -2.80 -5.01 -4.55
N LEU A 216 -2.87 -5.50 -5.79
CA LEU A 216 -2.10 -6.67 -6.23
C LEU A 216 -0.65 -6.28 -6.57
N HIS A 217 -0.48 -5.13 -7.21
CA HIS A 217 0.82 -4.53 -7.51
C HIS A 217 1.61 -4.23 -6.23
N HIS A 218 1.01 -3.55 -5.25
CA HIS A 218 1.70 -3.22 -4.00
C HIS A 218 1.92 -4.42 -3.09
N THR A 219 1.10 -5.47 -3.19
CA THR A 219 1.39 -6.75 -2.52
C THR A 219 2.59 -7.46 -3.16
N TRP A 220 2.84 -7.26 -4.46
CA TRP A 220 4.05 -7.72 -5.12
C TRP A 220 5.30 -6.93 -4.67
N LEU A 221 5.21 -5.61 -4.57
CA LEU A 221 6.30 -4.79 -4.02
C LEU A 221 6.62 -5.15 -2.58
N ASP A 222 5.59 -5.46 -1.79
CA ASP A 222 5.75 -5.92 -0.43
C ASP A 222 6.45 -7.28 -0.34
N LYS A 223 6.15 -8.19 -1.28
CA LYS A 223 6.91 -9.45 -1.43
C LYS A 223 8.38 -9.16 -1.75
N ILE A 224 8.67 -8.30 -2.73
CA ILE A 224 10.06 -7.94 -3.07
C ILE A 224 10.80 -7.40 -1.85
N TRP A 225 10.15 -6.53 -1.07
CA TRP A 225 10.75 -6.01 0.16
C TRP A 225 10.98 -7.11 1.20
N TRP A 226 10.00 -8.00 1.42
CA TRP A 226 10.17 -9.12 2.33
C TRP A 226 11.30 -10.07 1.91
N ASP A 227 11.38 -10.40 0.62
CA ASP A 227 12.46 -11.20 0.05
C ASP A 227 13.83 -10.53 0.28
N TRP A 228 13.92 -9.21 0.09
CA TRP A 228 15.11 -8.44 0.45
C TRP A 228 15.44 -8.52 1.94
N GLN A 229 14.44 -8.41 2.83
CA GLN A 229 14.64 -8.58 4.28
C GLN A 229 15.16 -9.99 4.59
N ALA A 230 14.58 -11.02 3.97
CA ALA A 230 14.87 -12.43 4.23
C ALA A 230 16.33 -12.84 3.89
N ILE A 231 16.97 -12.19 2.91
CA ILE A 231 18.38 -12.43 2.55
C ILE A 231 19.31 -12.26 3.78
N ASN A 232 19.06 -11.26 4.62
CA ASN A 232 19.79 -11.04 5.86
C ASN A 232 18.86 -10.52 6.95
N LEU A 233 17.94 -11.38 7.39
CA LEU A 233 16.83 -11.01 8.27
C LEU A 233 17.31 -10.30 9.55
N THR A 234 18.40 -10.76 10.17
CA THR A 234 18.89 -10.13 11.41
C THR A 234 19.30 -8.67 11.23
N ALA A 235 19.89 -8.31 10.08
CA ALA A 235 20.28 -6.92 9.81
C ALA A 235 19.12 -6.12 9.23
N ARG A 236 18.38 -6.71 8.29
CA ARG A 236 17.42 -6.01 7.42
C ARG A 236 16.01 -5.93 8.00
N LEU A 237 15.65 -6.76 8.99
CA LEU A 237 14.34 -6.70 9.63
C LEU A 237 14.10 -5.35 10.32
N THR A 238 15.14 -4.71 10.86
CA THR A 238 15.02 -3.42 11.55
C THR A 238 15.67 -2.27 10.79
N ASP A 239 16.12 -2.51 9.55
CA ASP A 239 16.80 -1.49 8.76
C ASP A 239 15.76 -0.54 8.15
N ILE A 240 15.85 0.73 8.54
CA ILE A 240 14.97 1.81 8.09
C ILE A 240 15.75 3.12 8.10
N SER A 241 15.58 3.91 7.04
CA SER A 241 16.19 5.23 6.90
C SER A 241 15.44 6.01 5.83
N GLY A 242 15.88 7.23 5.53
CA GLY A 242 15.23 8.10 4.53
C GLY A 242 14.50 9.28 5.14
N ALA A 243 14.15 10.24 4.28
CA ALA A 243 13.46 11.44 4.71
C ALA A 243 12.01 11.12 5.09
N ASN A 244 11.46 11.91 6.01
CA ASN A 244 10.05 11.85 6.44
C ASN A 244 9.07 12.49 5.47
N ARG A 245 9.59 13.21 4.49
CA ARG A 245 8.82 13.88 3.45
C ARG A 245 9.66 13.94 2.19
N GLN A 246 8.99 13.77 1.05
CA GLN A 246 9.60 13.93 -0.26
C GLN A 246 10.17 15.35 -0.42
N ASP A 247 11.32 15.49 -1.06
CA ASP A 247 11.85 16.81 -1.40
C ASP A 247 10.91 17.47 -2.46
N PRO A 248 10.30 18.63 -2.15
CA PRO A 248 9.34 19.30 -3.02
C PRO A 248 9.94 19.80 -4.33
N ASN A 249 11.27 19.82 -4.47
CA ASN A 249 11.95 20.23 -5.70
C ASN A 249 12.21 19.09 -6.69
N VAL A 250 12.04 17.83 -6.25
CA VAL A 250 12.27 16.61 -7.07
C VAL A 250 11.08 15.65 -7.06
N GLY A 251 10.05 15.97 -6.27
CA GLY A 251 8.86 15.15 -6.07
C GLY A 251 7.84 15.21 -7.22
N PHE A 252 6.68 14.59 -6.98
CA PHE A 252 5.58 14.46 -7.93
C PHE A 252 5.29 15.75 -8.73
N PRO A 253 4.93 15.66 -10.03
CA PRO A 253 4.52 16.84 -10.79
C PRO A 253 3.47 17.55 -9.96
N GLU A 254 3.77 18.82 -9.67
CA GLU A 254 3.08 19.71 -8.73
C GLU A 254 1.70 19.22 -8.34
N THR A 255 1.35 19.22 -7.05
CA THR A 255 -0.03 19.48 -6.62
C THR A 255 -0.62 20.53 -7.57
N PRO A 256 -1.46 20.18 -8.56
CA PRO A 256 -1.67 21.09 -9.68
C PRO A 256 -2.46 22.27 -9.15
N GLY A 257 -1.83 23.44 -9.12
CA GLY A 257 -2.47 24.74 -8.98
C GLY A 257 -3.51 24.93 -7.86
N SER A 258 -3.17 25.84 -6.94
CA SER A 258 -4.03 27.03 -6.74
C SER A 258 -5.29 26.99 -5.86
N ASP A 259 -5.36 26.12 -4.84
CA ASP A 259 -6.21 26.42 -3.65
C ASP A 259 -5.50 26.23 -2.30
N TRP A 260 -4.18 26.01 -2.32
CA TRP A 260 -3.32 25.92 -1.13
C TRP A 260 -3.32 27.20 -0.27
N GLN A 261 -3.75 28.32 -0.84
CA GLN A 261 -3.88 29.61 -0.14
C GLN A 261 -5.14 29.70 0.75
N ASN A 262 -6.08 28.75 0.64
CA ASN A 262 -7.34 28.73 1.40
C ASN A 262 -7.46 27.60 2.43
N GLY A 263 -6.40 26.80 2.66
CA GLY A 263 -6.39 25.79 3.72
C GLY A 263 -7.03 24.44 3.39
N THR A 264 -7.23 24.13 2.10
CA THR A 264 -7.76 22.85 1.63
C THR A 264 -6.81 22.19 0.62
N CYS A 265 -6.66 20.88 0.71
CA CYS A 265 -5.96 20.05 -0.26
C CYS A 265 -7.01 19.17 -0.92
N SER A 266 -7.44 19.55 -2.11
CA SER A 266 -8.46 18.81 -2.86
C SER A 266 -9.76 18.58 -2.06
N GLY A 267 -10.18 19.56 -1.24
CA GLY A 267 -11.38 19.44 -0.40
C GLY A 267 -11.17 18.78 0.96
N PHE A 268 -9.97 18.27 1.25
CA PHE A 268 -9.59 17.74 2.57
C PHE A 268 -9.03 18.85 3.48
N PRO A 269 -9.30 18.80 4.80
CA PRO A 269 -8.76 19.77 5.76
C PRO A 269 -7.24 19.65 5.80
N CYS A 270 -6.54 20.62 5.20
CA CYS A 270 -5.10 20.50 4.93
C CYS A 270 -4.21 21.10 6.02
N THR A 271 -4.61 20.97 7.27
CA THR A 271 -3.89 21.60 8.40
C THR A 271 -2.59 20.90 8.79
N THR A 272 -2.20 19.79 8.15
CA THR A 272 -1.01 19.03 8.54
C THR A 272 -0.39 18.25 7.37
N ILE A 273 0.02 18.91 6.28
CA ILE A 273 1.14 18.37 5.48
C ILE A 273 2.41 18.98 6.07
N PRO A 274 3.23 18.21 6.81
CA PRO A 274 4.38 18.76 7.53
C PRO A 274 5.41 19.33 6.55
N ASN A 275 6.12 20.40 6.89
CA ASN A 275 7.29 20.86 6.11
C ASN A 275 8.34 19.75 6.00
N VAL A 276 9.25 19.84 5.01
CA VAL A 276 10.35 18.87 4.85
C VAL A 276 11.23 18.80 6.11
N THR A 277 11.27 19.88 6.89
CA THR A 277 11.98 19.99 8.16
C THR A 277 11.16 19.55 9.37
N ASP A 278 9.86 19.30 9.20
CA ASP A 278 8.98 18.98 10.31
C ASP A 278 9.16 17.52 10.73
N THR A 279 9.09 17.30 12.03
CA THR A 279 9.09 15.95 12.59
C THR A 279 7.76 15.28 12.34
N GLN A 280 7.79 14.01 11.94
CA GLN A 280 6.59 13.18 11.91
C GLN A 280 6.35 12.56 13.29
N PRO A 281 5.10 12.24 13.66
CA PRO A 281 4.83 11.61 14.93
C PRO A 281 5.67 10.34 15.09
N GLY A 282 6.38 10.24 16.21
CA GLY A 282 7.27 9.12 16.49
C GLY A 282 8.72 9.27 16.03
N ASP A 283 9.05 10.22 15.15
CA ASP A 283 10.42 10.45 14.72
C ASP A 283 11.12 11.58 15.47
N ARG A 284 12.45 11.45 15.57
CA ARG A 284 13.32 12.53 16.03
C ARG A 284 13.96 13.20 14.81
N GLY A 285 13.39 14.32 14.38
CA GLY A 285 13.88 15.07 13.21
C GLY A 285 13.15 14.69 11.93
N ASN A 286 13.85 14.82 10.80
CA ASN A 286 13.29 14.64 9.46
C ASN A 286 13.66 13.28 8.81
N THR A 287 14.17 12.35 9.60
CA THR A 287 14.50 10.98 9.16
C THR A 287 13.49 10.00 9.70
N THR A 288 13.05 9.07 8.85
CA THR A 288 12.14 7.98 9.20
C THR A 288 12.86 6.99 10.11
N THR A 289 12.22 6.63 11.22
CA THR A 289 12.72 5.65 12.18
C THR A 289 11.68 4.57 12.46
N LEU A 290 12.07 3.51 13.17
CA LEU A 290 11.14 2.45 13.57
C LEU A 290 9.96 2.96 14.42
N THR A 291 10.15 4.08 15.11
CA THR A 291 9.09 4.68 15.95
C THR A 291 8.16 5.60 15.17
N HIS A 292 8.43 5.88 13.88
CA HIS A 292 7.52 6.63 13.00
C HIS A 292 6.12 6.02 13.05
N VAL A 293 5.12 6.86 13.29
CA VAL A 293 3.72 6.44 13.40
C VAL A 293 3.10 6.39 12.01
N LEU A 294 2.66 5.21 11.59
CA LEU A 294 1.85 5.02 10.40
C LEU A 294 0.38 5.22 10.75
N SER A 295 -0.34 5.94 9.88
CA SER A 295 -1.76 6.20 10.03
C SER A 295 -2.53 5.81 8.78
N THR A 296 -3.67 5.17 8.98
CA THR A 296 -4.68 4.92 7.95
C THR A 296 -5.86 5.89 8.09
N LEU A 297 -5.61 7.07 8.69
CA LEU A 297 -6.60 8.10 9.02
C LEU A 297 -7.80 7.63 9.88
N GLY A 298 -7.62 6.54 10.62
CA GLY A 298 -8.65 5.97 11.49
C GLY A 298 -9.38 4.75 10.94
N LEU A 299 -9.06 4.29 9.71
CA LEU A 299 -9.52 3.00 9.20
C LEU A 299 -9.12 1.85 10.15
N LEU A 300 -7.84 1.80 10.52
CA LEU A 300 -7.29 1.02 11.61
C LEU A 300 -6.60 1.94 12.64
N PRO A 301 -6.38 1.46 13.88
CA PRO A 301 -5.60 2.19 14.87
C PRO A 301 -4.20 2.51 14.35
N ASN A 302 -3.68 3.69 14.71
CA ASN A 302 -2.30 4.05 14.40
C ASN A 302 -1.33 3.04 15.02
N ILE A 303 -0.29 2.70 14.26
CA ILE A 303 0.79 1.80 14.65
C ILE A 303 2.14 2.45 14.32
N THR A 304 3.24 1.80 14.64
CA THR A 304 4.58 2.24 14.25
C THR A 304 5.14 1.42 13.11
N ILE A 305 6.18 1.93 12.44
CA ILE A 305 6.94 1.14 11.45
C ILE A 305 7.42 -0.17 12.06
N ALA A 306 7.88 -0.16 13.32
CA ALA A 306 8.32 -1.36 14.03
C ALA A 306 7.26 -2.49 14.03
N ASP A 307 5.97 -2.15 14.09
CA ASP A 307 4.87 -3.11 14.16
C ASP A 307 4.60 -3.82 12.83
N VAL A 308 5.13 -3.30 11.70
CA VAL A 308 4.94 -3.87 10.35
C VAL A 308 6.23 -4.33 9.68
N MET A 309 7.36 -4.24 10.38
CA MET A 309 8.63 -4.72 9.82
C MET A 309 8.67 -6.24 9.64
N ASP A 310 8.07 -6.97 10.59
CA ASP A 310 7.99 -8.43 10.60
C ASP A 310 6.59 -8.88 10.16
N ILE A 311 6.50 -9.61 9.06
CA ILE A 311 5.22 -10.09 8.50
C ILE A 311 4.55 -11.19 9.36
N GLN A 312 5.27 -11.70 10.36
CA GLN A 312 4.78 -12.65 11.37
C GLN A 312 5.01 -12.12 12.81
N GLY A 313 5.24 -10.81 12.96
CA GLY A 313 5.54 -10.15 14.24
C GLY A 313 4.34 -9.97 15.19
N GLY A 314 3.18 -10.53 14.85
CA GLY A 314 1.98 -10.55 15.69
C GLY A 314 0.91 -9.56 15.23
N TYR A 315 1.27 -8.30 14.94
CA TYR A 315 0.34 -7.37 14.27
C TYR A 315 0.04 -7.85 12.84
N LEU A 316 1.10 -8.25 12.12
CA LEU A 316 1.00 -8.97 10.86
C LEU A 316 1.15 -10.47 11.10
N CYS A 317 0.42 -11.26 10.31
CA CYS A 317 0.46 -12.71 10.37
C CYS A 317 0.17 -13.33 9.00
N TYR A 318 1.13 -13.23 8.09
CA TYR A 318 1.05 -13.83 6.75
C TYR A 318 2.40 -14.35 6.25
N GLU A 319 2.36 -15.10 5.17
CA GLU A 319 3.52 -15.51 4.39
C GLU A 319 3.26 -15.32 2.89
N TYR A 320 4.34 -15.22 2.12
CA TYR A 320 4.31 -15.27 0.67
C TYR A 320 4.55 -16.71 0.21
N VAL A 321 3.62 -17.25 -0.57
CA VAL A 321 3.80 -18.55 -1.22
C VAL A 321 4.42 -18.30 -2.59
N GLU A 322 5.56 -18.94 -2.83
CA GLU A 322 6.23 -18.90 -4.12
C GLU A 322 5.36 -19.54 -5.20
N ALA A 323 5.25 -18.88 -6.35
CA ALA A 323 4.53 -19.41 -7.50
C ALA A 323 5.43 -20.38 -8.28
N GLU A 324 4.95 -21.59 -8.54
CA GLU A 324 5.63 -22.55 -9.43
C GLU A 324 5.44 -22.22 -10.93
#